data_AF-A0A1M5EAI7-F1
#
_entry.id   AF-A0A1M5EAI7-F1
#
_cell.length_a   1.000
_cell.length_b   1.000
_cell.length_c   1.000
_cell.angle_alpha   90.00
_cell.angle_beta   90.00
_cell.angle_gamma   90.00
#
_symmetry.space_group_name_H-M   'P 1'
#
loop_
_entity.id
_entity.type
_entity.pdbx_description
1 polymer ?
#
loop_
_entity_poly.entity_id
_entity_poly.type
_entity_poly.pdbx_seq_one_letter_code
_entity_poly.pdbx_strand_id
1 'polypeptide(L)' 'MKNTFGRGLHLLFVFVGVFHIIQKDWGQALIYLGLGLAFDPFTPTQAWNNKPLWQKTVLLSELILVLVSGVLLFSTSHFN' A
#
# COMPACT_ATOMS: atom_id res chain seq x y z
N MET A 1 -22.62 -1.61 -3.86
CA MET A 1 -22.52 -0.91 -2.56
C MET A 1 -21.34 0.03 -2.62
N LYS A 2 -21.49 1.29 -2.16
CA LYS A 2 -20.36 2.23 -2.06
C LYS A 2 -19.35 1.61 -1.07
N ASN A 3 -18.15 1.25 -1.50
CA ASN A 3 -17.13 0.59 -0.67
C ASN A 3 -16.51 1.56 0.36
N THR A 4 -17.34 2.22 1.16
CA THR A 4 -16.93 3.26 2.10
C THR A 4 -16.03 2.70 3.21
N PHE A 5 -16.29 1.45 3.63
CA PHE A 5 -15.50 0.77 4.65
C PHE A 5 -14.09 0.40 4.16
N GLY A 6 -13.97 -0.26 3.01
CA GLY A 6 -12.67 -0.60 2.43
C GLY A 6 -11.84 0.63 2.11
N ARG A 7 -12.47 1.71 1.61
CA ARG A 7 -11.82 3.02 1.42
C ARG A 7 -11.27 3.61 2.70
N GLY A 8 -12.04 3.56 3.79
CA GLY A 8 -11.61 4.05 5.10
C GLY A 8 -10.40 3.28 5.62
N LEU A 9 -10.44 1.95 5.54
CA LEU A 9 -9.32 1.09 5.94
C LEU A 9 -8.08 1.32 5.08
N HIS A 10 -8.23 1.42 3.77
CA HIS A 10 -7.15 1.73 2.86
C HIS A 10 -6.43 3.03 3.25
N LEU A 11 -7.18 4.13 3.41
CA LEU A 11 -6.61 5.42 3.76
C LEU A 11 -5.92 5.37 5.13
N LEU A 12 -6.50 4.68 6.10
CA LEU A 12 -5.90 4.48 7.42
C LEU A 12 -4.56 3.74 7.29
N PHE A 13 -4.53 2.63 6.57
CA PHE A 13 -3.33 1.81 6.41
C PHE A 13 -2.24 2.50 5.59
N VAL A 14 -2.60 3.22 4.53
CA VAL A 14 -1.66 4.06 3.78
C VAL A 14 -1.06 5.13 4.68
N PHE A 15 -1.90 5.83 5.46
CA PHE A 15 -1.43 6.88 6.36
C PHE A 15 -0.48 6.34 7.44
N VAL A 16 -0.83 5.24 8.09
CA VAL A 16 0.01 4.58 9.10
C VAL A 16 1.30 4.05 8.48
N GLY A 17 1.23 3.44 7.29
CA GLY A 17 2.40 2.94 6.57
C GLY A 17 3.40 4.06 6.21
N VAL A 18 2.90 5.18 5.69
CA VAL A 18 3.72 6.37 5.41
C VAL A 18 4.32 6.96 6.69
N PHE A 19 3.59 6.97 7.80
CA PHE A 19 4.12 7.39 9.09
C PHE A 19 5.29 6.50 9.57
N HIS A 20 5.24 5.20 9.32
CA HIS A 20 6.35 4.28 9.62
C HIS A 20 7.55 4.45 8.66
N ILE A 21 7.32 4.83 7.39
CA ILE A 21 8.41 5.21 6.47
C ILE A 21 9.22 6.39 7.06
N ILE A 22 8.55 7.41 7.61
CA ILE A 22 9.22 8.57 8.21
C ILE A 22 10.09 8.15 9.41
N GLN A 23 9.62 7.16 10.19
CA GLN A 23 10.38 6.57 11.30
C GLN A 23 11.49 5.62 10.85
N LYS A 24 11.59 5.32 9.55
CA LYS A 24 12.48 4.29 8.97
C LYS A 24 12.20 2.89 9.51
N ASP A 25 10.99 2.64 10.00
CA ASP A 25 10.52 1.29 10.36
C ASP A 25 9.98 0.62 9.10
N TRP A 26 10.91 0.06 8.32
CA TRP A 26 10.60 -0.56 7.04
C TRP A 26 9.71 -1.81 7.18
N GLY A 27 9.77 -2.48 8.33
CA GLY A 27 8.97 -3.68 8.60
C GLY A 27 7.50 -3.35 8.79
N GLN A 28 7.19 -2.39 9.66
CA GLN A 28 5.82 -1.92 9.84
C GLN A 28 5.31 -1.20 8.60
N ALA A 29 6.14 -0.40 7.92
CA ALA A 29 5.78 0.24 6.65
C ALA A 29 5.33 -0.79 5.60
N LEU A 30 6.09 -1.88 5.43
CA LEU A 30 5.74 -2.97 4.51
C LEU A 30 4.38 -3.59 4.85
N ILE A 31 4.13 -3.89 6.13
CA ILE A 31 2.89 -4.51 6.59
C ILE A 31 1.70 -3.58 6.33
N TYR A 32 1.75 -2.33 6.80
CA TYR A 32 0.61 -1.42 6.68
C TYR A 32 0.34 -1.00 5.25
N LEU A 33 1.37 -0.70 4.44
CA LEU A 33 1.16 -0.40 3.01
C LEU A 33 0.65 -1.63 2.24
N GLY A 34 1.10 -2.84 2.59
CA GLY A 34 0.61 -4.09 2.01
C GLY A 34 -0.86 -4.34 2.34
N LEU A 35 -1.28 -4.06 3.58
CA LEU A 35 -2.69 -4.07 3.98
C LEU A 35 -3.50 -3.03 3.19
N GLY A 36 -2.99 -1.80 3.07
CA GLY A 36 -3.61 -0.74 2.25
C GLY A 36 -3.92 -1.22 0.83
N LEU A 37 -2.94 -1.84 0.17
CA LEU A 37 -3.07 -2.37 -1.18
C LEU A 37 -4.09 -3.54 -1.27
N ALA A 38 -4.12 -4.42 -0.26
CA ALA A 38 -5.08 -5.52 -0.19
C ALA A 38 -6.53 -5.02 -0.06
N PHE A 39 -6.73 -3.88 0.60
CA PHE A 39 -8.02 -3.20 0.71
C PHE A 39 -8.21 -2.20 -0.44
N ASP A 40 -8.31 -2.66 -1.70
CA ASP A 40 -8.53 -1.79 -2.88
C ASP A 40 -9.66 -0.76 -2.61
N PRO A 41 -9.35 0.56 -2.58
CA PRO A 41 -10.31 1.60 -2.24
C PRO A 41 -11.30 1.85 -3.38
N PHE A 42 -11.05 1.37 -4.60
CA PHE A 42 -11.89 1.71 -5.74
C PHE A 42 -13.08 0.76 -5.84
N THR A 43 -12.91 -0.30 -6.61
CA THR A 43 -13.93 -1.29 -6.95
C THR A 43 -13.24 -2.65 -7.10
N PRO A 44 -13.22 -3.49 -6.06
CA PRO A 44 -12.53 -4.79 -6.10
C PRO A 44 -13.09 -5.73 -7.17
N THR A 45 -14.37 -5.58 -7.52
CA THR A 45 -15.07 -6.43 -8.50
C THR A 45 -14.81 -6.03 -9.95
N GLN A 46 -14.16 -4.89 -10.20
CA GLN A 46 -13.84 -4.45 -11.56
C GLN A 46 -12.56 -5.15 -12.03
N ALA A 47 -12.64 -5.88 -13.14
CA ALA A 47 -11.49 -6.48 -13.79
C ALA A 47 -10.39 -5.44 -14.05
N TRP A 48 -9.13 -5.81 -13.83
CA TRP A 48 -7.98 -4.91 -13.94
C TRP A 48 -7.96 -4.14 -15.27
N ASN A 49 -8.19 -4.82 -16.39
CA ASN A 49 -8.17 -4.19 -17.73
C ASN A 49 -9.19 -3.07 -17.88
N ASN A 50 -10.34 -3.19 -17.21
CA ASN A 50 -11.42 -2.22 -17.26
C ASN A 50 -11.23 -1.06 -16.27
N LYS A 51 -10.26 -1.12 -15.36
CA LYS A 51 -9.97 -0.02 -14.42
C LYS A 51 -9.42 1.19 -15.20
N PRO A 52 -9.90 2.42 -14.91
CA PRO A 52 -9.37 3.63 -15.50
C PRO A 52 -7.88 3.81 -15.14
N LEU A 53 -7.12 4.46 -16.01
CA LEU A 53 -5.66 4.58 -15.90
C LEU A 53 -5.21 5.15 -14.54
N TRP A 54 -5.89 6.18 -14.04
CA TRP A 54 -5.54 6.82 -12.76
C TRP A 54 -5.66 5.88 -11.55
N GLN A 55 -6.63 4.96 -11.54
CA GLN A 55 -6.76 3.97 -10.46
C GLN A 55 -5.60 2.98 -10.50
N LYS A 56 -5.22 2.54 -11.71
CA LYS A 56 -4.04 1.68 -11.90
C LYS A 56 -2.78 2.39 -11.42
N THR A 57 -2.60 3.66 -11.75
CA THR A 57 -1.45 4.45 -11.32
C THR A 57 -1.34 4.52 -9.80
N VAL A 58 -2.44 4.77 -9.08
CA VAL A 58 -2.45 4.79 -7.61
C VAL A 58 -2.06 3.42 -7.04
N LEU A 59 -2.70 2.34 -7.48
CA LEU A 59 -2.41 0.98 -7.00
C LEU A 59 -0.97 0.56 -7.31
N LEU A 60 -0.45 0.91 -8.49
CA LEU A 60 0.94 0.64 -8.85
C LEU A 60 1.92 1.48 -8.03
N SER A 61 1.61 2.74 -7.75
CA SER A 61 2.47 3.57 -6.89
C SER A 61 2.57 3.01 -5.46
N GLU A 62 1.45 2.52 -4.93
CA GLU A 62 1.43 1.91 -3.60
C GLU A 62 2.17 0.57 -3.59
N LEU A 63 1.98 -0.25 -4.62
CA LEU A 63 2.76 -1.48 -4.80
C LEU A 63 4.26 -1.22 -4.85
N ILE A 64 4.70 -0.17 -5.55
CA ILE A 64 6.11 0.23 -5.57
C ILE A 64 6.59 0.60 -4.17
N LEU A 65 5.80 1.34 -3.38
CA LEU A 65 6.16 1.69 -2.00
C LEU A 65 6.30 0.45 -1.10
N VAL A 66 5.41 -0.52 -1.25
CA VAL A 66 5.49 -1.82 -0.54
C VAL A 66 6.80 -2.53 -0.90
N LEU A 67 7.10 -2.66 -2.20
CA LEU A 67 8.32 -3.33 -2.67
C LEU A 67 9.58 -2.62 -2.20
N VAL A 68 9.62 -1.29 -2.29
CA VAL A 68 10.74 -0.47 -1.80
C VAL A 68 10.92 -0.67 -0.30
N SER A 69 9.84 -0.65 0.48
CA SER A 69 9.90 -0.89 1.93
C SER A 69 10.46 -2.28 2.24
N GLY A 70 10.06 -3.30 1.48
CA GLY A 70 10.60 -4.67 1.61
C GLY A 70 12.09 -4.77 1.28
N VAL A 71 12.54 -4.12 0.22
CA VAL A 71 13.97 -4.06 -0.16
C VAL A 71 14.78 -3.35 0.92
N LEU A 72 14.29 -2.23 1.45
CA LEU A 72 14.96 -1.47 2.51
C LEU A 72 15.01 -2.25 3.83
N LEU A 73 13.94 -2.97 4.17
CA LEU A 73 13.92 -3.90 5.31
C LEU A 73 14.97 -4.99 5.15
N PHE A 74 15.03 -5.63 3.98
CA PHE A 74 16.02 -6.67 3.70
C PHE A 74 17.45 -6.13 3.81
N SER A 75 17.72 -4.97 3.21
CA SER A 75 19.03 -4.33 3.28
C SER A 75 19.42 -3.94 4.71
N THR A 76 18.52 -3.34 5.49
CA THR A 76 18.83 -2.91 6.87
C THR A 76 18.95 -4.06 7.87
N SER A 77 18.38 -5.24 7.57
CA SER A 77 18.45 -6.42 8.45
C SER A 77 19.69 -7.30 8.23
N HIS A 78 20.34 -7.22 7.07
CA HIS A 78 21.51 -8.06 6.73
C HIS A 78 22.86 -7.32 6.83
N PHE A 79 22.85 -5.98 6.86
CA PHE A 79 24.07 -5.17 6.88
C PHE A 79 24.26 -4.34 8.17
N ASN A 80 23.50 -4.65 9.23
CA ASN A 80 23.72 -4.19 10.60
C ASN A 80 24.24 -5.35 11.46
#